data_AF-A0A7T4PMB2-F1
#
_entry.id   AF-A0A7T4PMB2-F1
#
_cell.length_a   1.000
_cell.length_b   1.000
_cell.length_c   1.000
_cell.angle_alpha   90.00
_cell.angle_beta   90.00
_cell.angle_gamma   90.00
#
_symmetry.space_group_name_H-M   'P 1'
#
loop_
_entity.id
_entity.type
_entity.pdbx_description
1 polymer ?
#
loop_
_entity_poly.entity_id
_entity_poly.type
_entity_poly.pdbx_seq_one_letter_code
_entity_poly.pdbx_strand_id
1 'polypeptide(L)'
;MAPGPLTRQPGVMHMAIGAVVNAVWDLAAERAGKPLWQLLADATPEWLVSQVDFRYIADALTPEAALALLRQGRRGAAGREAVLRERGFPGYTTSPGWLSYSDEKLTRLARAAVAHGFTQIKLKVGADLADDIRRCRTAREAMTAVSPCPPRTAGSGTSARGRRKLSGMVTEADHAQWTVDDVRPYADTVLHAFGPERLMFGSDRPVSLLAAPYGAVLDAAVLLTRSLDADAHAEVFAGTARRVYGLPGG
;
A
#
# COMPACT_ATOMS: atom_id res chain seq x y z
N MET A 1 16.56 -17.57 37.77
CA MET A 1 15.38 -17.31 36.91
C MET A 1 15.84 -16.35 35.82
N ALA A 2 16.21 -16.88 34.65
CA ALA A 2 16.57 -16.02 33.51
C ALA A 2 15.30 -15.25 33.09
N PRO A 3 15.38 -13.93 32.85
CA PRO A 3 14.22 -13.19 32.36
C PRO A 3 13.81 -13.78 31.01
N GLY A 4 12.55 -14.23 30.92
CA GLY A 4 11.95 -14.71 29.67
C GLY A 4 12.00 -13.63 28.58
N PRO A 5 11.84 -14.00 27.30
CA PRO A 5 11.91 -13.07 26.19
C PRO A 5 10.93 -11.92 26.44
N LEU A 6 11.47 -10.70 26.53
CA LEU A 6 10.70 -9.46 26.56
C LEU A 6 9.83 -9.42 25.31
N THR A 7 8.59 -9.87 25.43
CA THR A 7 7.54 -9.61 24.44
C THR A 7 7.30 -8.11 24.45
N ARG A 8 8.05 -7.37 23.63
CA ARG A 8 7.78 -5.94 23.38
C ARG A 8 6.40 -5.85 22.74
N GLN A 9 5.39 -5.57 23.56
CA GLN A 9 4.04 -5.35 23.06
C GLN A 9 4.05 -4.09 22.18
N PRO A 10 3.65 -4.18 20.90
CA PRO A 10 3.35 -2.98 20.12
C PRO A 10 2.22 -2.22 20.82
N GLY A 11 2.36 -0.90 20.97
CA GLY A 11 1.41 -0.10 21.75
C GLY A 11 1.91 1.33 22.01
N VAL A 12 1.31 2.00 23.00
CA VAL A 12 1.58 3.42 23.35
C VAL A 12 3.08 3.70 23.53
N MET A 13 3.79 2.82 24.24
CA MET A 13 5.23 2.98 24.46
C MET A 13 6.04 2.97 23.16
N HIS A 14 5.67 2.13 22.20
CA HIS A 14 6.36 2.08 20.91
C HIS A 14 6.04 3.32 20.06
N MET A 15 4.81 3.84 20.12
CA MET A 15 4.45 5.11 19.48
C MET A 15 5.22 6.30 20.08
N ALA A 16 5.37 6.34 21.41
CA ALA A 16 6.13 7.38 22.10
C ALA A 16 7.63 7.33 21.71
N ILE A 17 8.23 6.14 21.70
CA ILE A 17 9.61 5.95 21.22
C ILE A 17 9.72 6.40 19.75
N GLY A 18 8.77 6.01 18.90
CA GLY A 18 8.74 6.42 17.49
C GLY A 18 8.68 7.94 17.32
N ALA A 19 7.87 8.63 18.13
CA ALA A 19 7.79 10.10 18.11
C ALA A 19 9.14 10.75 18.49
N VAL A 20 9.80 10.26 19.54
CA VAL A 20 11.12 10.77 19.95
C VAL A 20 12.18 10.48 18.87
N VAL A 21 12.20 9.28 18.31
CA VAL A 21 13.13 8.92 17.22
C VAL A 21 12.90 9.81 15.99
N ASN A 22 11.63 10.07 15.61
CA ASN A 22 11.32 10.97 14.51
C ASN A 22 11.76 12.42 14.79
N ALA A 23 11.63 12.90 16.03
CA ALA A 23 12.13 14.23 16.41
C ALA A 23 13.67 14.33 16.32
N VAL A 24 14.38 13.26 16.64
CA VAL A 24 15.85 13.19 16.45
C VAL A 24 16.20 13.25 14.96
N TRP A 25 15.45 12.55 14.11
CA TRP A 25 15.62 12.62 12.65
C TRP A 25 15.36 14.02 12.09
N ASP A 26 14.33 14.69 12.58
CA ASP A 26 13.99 16.06 12.22
C ASP A 26 15.13 17.02 12.58
N LEU A 27 15.60 16.98 13.83
CA LEU A 27 16.75 17.76 14.28
C LEU A 27 18.02 17.50 13.46
N ALA A 28 18.29 16.25 13.10
CA ALA A 28 19.42 15.88 12.26
C ALA A 28 19.30 16.48 10.84
N ALA A 29 18.10 16.49 10.28
CA ALA A 29 17.80 17.08 8.97
C ALA A 29 17.92 18.62 9.00
N GLU A 30 17.38 19.26 10.03
CA GLU A 30 17.52 20.71 10.25
C GLU A 30 18.98 21.12 10.37
N ARG A 31 19.76 20.41 11.20
CA ARG A 31 21.19 20.69 11.38
C ARG A 31 22.00 20.50 10.09
N ALA A 32 21.56 19.58 9.23
CA ALA A 32 22.17 19.36 7.91
C ALA A 32 21.68 20.34 6.84
N GLY A 33 20.66 21.18 7.13
CA GLY A 33 20.05 22.10 6.17
C GLY A 33 19.35 21.38 5.02
N LYS A 34 18.83 20.17 5.25
CA LYS A 34 18.22 19.33 4.20
C LYS A 34 16.84 18.86 4.63
N PRO A 35 15.88 18.68 3.69
CA PRO A 35 14.68 17.91 4.00
C PRO A 35 15.07 16.46 4.32
N LEU A 36 14.37 15.81 5.26
CA LEU A 36 14.72 14.47 5.76
C LEU A 36 14.89 13.43 4.64
N TRP A 37 14.02 13.45 3.62
CA TRP A 37 14.13 12.50 2.50
C TRP A 37 15.47 12.63 1.77
N GLN A 38 16.00 13.85 1.64
CA GLN A 38 17.28 14.12 0.98
C GLN A 38 18.45 13.78 1.89
N LEU A 39 18.35 14.05 3.20
CA LEU A 39 19.34 13.59 4.18
C LEU A 39 19.56 12.08 4.06
N LEU A 40 18.46 11.32 4.05
CA LEU A 40 18.49 9.86 3.93
C LEU A 40 18.97 9.39 2.55
N ALA A 41 18.52 10.04 1.48
CA ALA A 41 18.94 9.71 0.12
C ALA A 41 20.44 9.96 -0.11
N ASP A 42 21.02 10.97 0.55
CA ASP A 42 22.44 11.31 0.44
C ASP A 42 23.33 10.41 1.30
N ALA A 43 22.82 9.88 2.42
CA ALA A 43 23.59 9.11 3.40
C ALA A 43 24.17 7.80 2.86
N THR A 44 25.41 7.45 3.25
CA THR A 44 26.08 6.25 2.73
C THR A 44 25.28 4.97 3.03
N PRO A 45 25.25 3.98 2.13
CA PRO A 45 24.58 2.70 2.38
C PRO A 45 24.97 2.06 3.71
N GLU A 46 26.24 2.11 4.08
CA GLU A 46 26.78 1.56 5.32
C GLU A 46 26.18 2.26 6.54
N TRP A 47 26.09 3.59 6.50
CA TRP A 47 25.50 4.36 7.59
C TRP A 47 23.99 4.13 7.71
N LEU A 48 23.27 4.01 6.60
CA LEU A 48 21.84 3.68 6.61
C LEU A 48 21.59 2.31 7.24
N VAL A 49 22.39 1.30 6.89
CA VAL A 49 22.31 -0.03 7.50
C VAL A 49 22.57 0.04 9.00
N SER A 50 23.53 0.86 9.46
CA SER A 50 23.80 0.99 10.89
C SER A 50 22.67 1.65 11.69
N GLN A 51 21.68 2.28 11.04
CA GLN A 51 20.50 2.84 11.72
C GLN A 51 19.40 1.81 11.97
N VAL A 52 19.50 0.60 11.39
CA VAL A 52 18.46 -0.43 11.44
C VAL A 52 18.79 -1.48 12.50
N ASP A 53 17.81 -1.82 13.32
CA ASP A 53 17.90 -2.91 14.29
C ASP A 53 17.45 -4.24 13.66
N PHE A 54 18.42 -5.11 13.34
CA PHE A 54 18.17 -6.36 12.61
C PHE A 54 17.75 -7.55 13.49
N ARG A 55 17.67 -7.39 14.82
CA ARG A 55 17.52 -8.52 15.78
C ARG A 55 16.39 -9.50 15.50
N TYR A 56 15.32 -9.07 14.83
CA TYR A 56 14.13 -9.88 14.54
C TYR A 56 13.71 -9.88 13.07
N ILE A 57 14.60 -9.46 12.16
CA ILE A 57 14.34 -9.47 10.72
C ILE A 57 15.43 -10.18 9.93
N ALA A 58 16.53 -10.59 10.57
CA ALA A 58 17.71 -11.15 9.90
C ALA A 58 17.44 -12.48 9.18
N ASP A 59 16.40 -13.22 9.57
CA ASP A 59 15.91 -14.42 8.89
C ASP A 59 15.26 -14.11 7.53
N ALA A 60 14.79 -12.87 7.32
CA ALA A 60 14.19 -12.41 6.06
C ALA A 60 15.09 -11.42 5.29
N LEU A 61 15.87 -10.59 6.00
CA LEU A 61 16.74 -9.56 5.43
C LEU A 61 17.96 -9.36 6.33
N THR A 62 19.11 -9.89 5.92
CA THR A 62 20.37 -9.69 6.65
C THR A 62 20.93 -8.27 6.42
N PRO A 63 21.81 -7.77 7.31
CA PRO A 63 22.51 -6.50 7.10
C PRO A 63 23.27 -6.44 5.76
N GLU A 64 23.90 -7.54 5.36
CA GLU A 64 24.67 -7.65 4.11
C GLU A 64 23.74 -7.58 2.89
N ALA A 65 22.59 -8.27 2.95
CA ALA A 65 21.57 -8.21 1.92
C ALA A 65 20.98 -6.80 1.80
N ALA A 66 20.69 -6.14 2.92
CA ALA A 66 20.23 -4.75 2.94
C ALA A 66 21.27 -3.79 2.34
N LEU A 67 22.56 -3.97 2.68
CA LEU A 67 23.65 -3.17 2.13
C LEU A 67 23.77 -3.35 0.61
N ALA A 68 23.67 -4.59 0.11
CA ALA A 68 23.69 -4.88 -1.31
C ALA A 68 22.54 -4.18 -2.05
N LEU A 69 21.32 -4.24 -1.49
CA LEU A 69 20.16 -3.54 -2.04
C LEU A 69 20.36 -2.03 -2.11
N LEU A 70 20.90 -1.41 -1.05
CA LEU A 70 21.15 0.03 -1.01
C LEU A 70 22.24 0.45 -2.01
N ARG A 71 23.33 -0.32 -2.13
CA ARG A 71 24.39 -0.08 -3.12
C ARG A 71 23.87 -0.21 -4.54
N GLN A 72 23.07 -1.23 -4.83
CA GLN A 72 22.39 -1.35 -6.13
C GLN A 72 21.45 -0.17 -6.37
N GLY A 73 20.69 0.22 -5.35
CA GLY A 73 19.77 1.35 -5.37
C GLY A 73 20.46 2.69 -5.67
N ARG A 74 21.75 2.85 -5.41
CA ARG A 74 22.48 4.08 -5.79
C ARG A 74 22.53 4.31 -7.30
N ARG A 75 22.47 3.24 -8.11
CA ARG A 75 22.44 3.36 -9.57
C ARG A 75 21.20 4.16 -9.99
N GLY A 76 21.41 5.25 -10.73
CA GLY A 76 20.34 6.14 -11.21
C GLY A 76 19.69 7.04 -10.14
N ALA A 77 20.27 7.17 -8.93
CA ALA A 77 19.70 7.98 -7.86
C ALA A 77 19.51 9.46 -8.26
N ALA A 78 20.51 10.08 -8.89
CA ALA A 78 20.43 11.47 -9.34
C ALA A 78 19.30 11.70 -10.36
N GLY A 79 19.10 10.74 -11.28
CA GLY A 79 17.99 10.79 -12.23
C GLY A 79 16.62 10.69 -11.55
N ARG A 80 16.48 9.80 -10.57
CA ARG A 80 15.24 9.70 -9.77
C ARG A 80 14.99 10.93 -8.91
N GLU A 81 16.04 11.56 -8.38
CA GLU A 81 15.91 12.82 -7.64
C GLU A 81 15.40 13.94 -8.55
N ALA A 82 15.94 14.07 -9.76
CA ALA A 82 15.47 15.06 -10.74
C ALA A 82 13.98 14.85 -11.06
N VAL A 83 13.58 13.60 -11.33
CA VAL A 83 12.17 13.25 -11.57
C VAL A 83 11.29 13.57 -10.36
N LEU A 84 11.74 13.26 -9.14
CA LEU A 84 11.00 13.53 -7.92
C LEU A 84 10.79 15.04 -7.71
N ARG A 85 11.79 15.87 -8.00
CA ARG A 85 11.69 17.34 -7.90
C ARG A 85 10.80 17.93 -8.99
N GLU A 86 10.86 17.39 -10.22
CA GLU A 86 10.05 17.85 -11.35
C GLU A 86 8.57 17.48 -11.18
N ARG A 87 8.29 16.23 -10.77
CA ARG A 87 6.94 15.62 -10.87
C ARG A 87 6.31 15.26 -9.53
N GLY A 88 7.05 15.35 -8.43
CA GLY A 88 6.62 14.86 -7.13
C GLY A 88 6.49 13.33 -7.11
N PHE A 89 5.83 12.82 -6.06
CA PHE A 89 5.53 11.40 -5.91
C PHE A 89 4.00 11.18 -5.99
N PRO A 90 3.51 10.22 -6.80
CA PRO A 90 2.07 9.97 -6.92
C PRO A 90 1.41 9.65 -5.57
N GLY A 91 0.42 10.45 -5.18
CA GLY A 91 -0.39 10.24 -3.98
C GLY A 91 -1.74 9.57 -4.28
N TYR A 92 -2.37 9.02 -3.24
CA TYR A 92 -3.77 8.60 -3.26
C TYR A 92 -4.50 9.23 -2.07
N THR A 93 -5.82 9.42 -2.17
CA THR A 93 -6.60 10.02 -1.08
C THR A 93 -7.57 9.04 -0.45
N THR A 94 -7.73 9.13 0.87
CA THR A 94 -8.69 8.33 1.64
C THR A 94 -9.88 9.17 2.09
N SER A 95 -9.86 10.48 1.83
CA SER A 95 -10.87 11.44 2.30
C SER A 95 -12.31 11.09 1.87
N PRO A 96 -12.57 10.57 0.65
CA PRO A 96 -13.93 10.16 0.26
C PRO A 96 -14.44 8.94 1.03
N GLY A 97 -13.55 8.13 1.60
CA GLY A 97 -13.82 6.73 1.92
C GLY A 97 -14.33 6.42 3.33
N TRP A 98 -14.59 7.41 4.18
CA TRP A 98 -14.99 7.15 5.57
C TRP A 98 -16.34 6.42 5.66
N LEU A 99 -16.45 5.42 6.56
CA LEU A 99 -17.64 4.57 6.71
C LEU A 99 -18.90 5.37 7.06
N SER A 100 -18.76 6.39 7.90
CA SER A 100 -19.88 7.22 8.37
C SER A 100 -20.46 8.17 7.33
N TYR A 101 -19.94 8.18 6.09
CA TYR A 101 -20.39 9.10 5.06
C TYR A 101 -21.52 8.49 4.24
N SER A 102 -22.55 9.31 3.97
CA SER A 102 -23.61 8.96 3.03
C SER A 102 -23.08 8.78 1.60
N ASP A 103 -23.87 8.11 0.76
CA ASP A 103 -23.52 7.85 -0.64
C ASP A 103 -23.41 9.14 -1.47
N GLU A 104 -24.19 10.19 -1.14
CA GLU A 104 -24.08 11.51 -1.76
C GLU A 104 -22.74 12.17 -1.41
N LYS A 105 -22.33 12.10 -0.13
CA LYS A 105 -21.07 12.67 0.33
C LYS A 105 -19.87 11.92 -0.26
N LEU A 106 -19.93 10.59 -0.29
CA LEU A 106 -18.97 9.72 -0.97
C LEU A 106 -18.82 10.14 -2.43
N THR A 107 -19.93 10.24 -3.17
CA THR A 107 -19.95 10.60 -4.59
C THR A 107 -19.30 11.96 -4.82
N ARG A 108 -19.73 12.99 -4.06
CA ARG A 108 -19.19 14.35 -4.20
C ARG A 108 -17.68 14.41 -3.94
N LEU A 109 -17.21 13.76 -2.87
CA LEU A 109 -15.79 13.76 -2.52
C LEU A 109 -14.95 12.93 -3.51
N ALA A 110 -15.48 11.82 -4.02
CA ALA A 110 -14.81 11.02 -5.04
C ALA A 110 -14.63 11.80 -6.35
N ARG A 111 -15.68 12.53 -6.78
CA ARG A 111 -15.61 13.42 -7.95
C ARG A 111 -14.58 14.55 -7.75
N ALA A 112 -14.59 15.18 -6.57
CA ALA A 112 -13.62 16.22 -6.22
C ALA A 112 -12.18 15.69 -6.21
N ALA A 113 -11.95 14.48 -5.69
CA ALA A 113 -10.63 13.84 -5.71
C ALA A 113 -10.11 13.64 -7.14
N VAL A 114 -10.95 13.14 -8.04
CA VAL A 114 -10.59 12.99 -9.47
C VAL A 114 -10.30 14.35 -10.11
N ALA A 115 -11.12 15.37 -9.82
CA ALA A 115 -10.90 16.73 -10.32
C ALA A 115 -9.58 17.35 -9.82
N HIS A 116 -9.12 16.98 -8.62
CA HIS A 116 -7.80 17.37 -8.08
C HIS A 116 -6.63 16.52 -8.61
N GLY A 117 -6.87 15.66 -9.60
CA GLY A 117 -5.82 14.84 -10.23
C GLY A 117 -5.49 13.54 -9.49
N PHE A 118 -6.22 13.17 -8.44
CA PHE A 118 -6.03 11.86 -7.82
C PHE A 118 -6.51 10.75 -8.75
N THR A 119 -5.59 9.84 -9.09
CA THR A 119 -5.89 8.65 -9.89
C THR A 119 -6.36 7.46 -9.03
N GLN A 120 -6.24 7.59 -7.70
CA GLN A 120 -6.54 6.54 -6.73
C GLN A 120 -7.25 7.12 -5.50
N ILE A 121 -8.28 6.41 -5.04
CA ILE A 121 -8.98 6.67 -3.78
C ILE A 121 -9.06 5.37 -2.96
N LYS A 122 -9.15 5.49 -1.63
CA LYS A 122 -9.37 4.36 -0.71
C LYS A 122 -10.73 4.49 -0.04
N LEU A 123 -11.47 3.38 0.03
CA LEU A 123 -12.70 3.26 0.80
C LEU A 123 -12.44 2.45 2.06
N LYS A 124 -13.13 2.79 3.15
CA LYS A 124 -13.25 1.97 4.34
C LYS A 124 -14.44 1.02 4.15
N VAL A 125 -14.22 -0.24 4.49
CA VAL A 125 -15.14 -1.38 4.38
C VAL A 125 -14.98 -2.25 5.63
N GLY A 126 -15.85 -3.24 5.83
CA GLY A 126 -15.76 -4.24 6.92
C GLY A 126 -16.87 -4.16 7.97
N ALA A 127 -17.78 -3.18 7.88
CA ALA A 127 -18.86 -3.02 8.86
C ALA A 127 -20.15 -3.76 8.46
N ASP A 128 -20.56 -3.67 7.18
CA ASP A 128 -21.72 -4.36 6.63
C ASP A 128 -21.48 -4.67 5.14
N LEU A 129 -21.69 -5.91 4.73
CA LEU A 129 -21.39 -6.38 3.38
C LEU A 129 -22.26 -5.69 2.31
N ALA A 130 -23.54 -5.46 2.59
CA ALA A 130 -24.45 -4.85 1.63
C ALA A 130 -24.09 -3.38 1.39
N ASP A 131 -23.75 -2.66 2.46
CA ASP A 131 -23.23 -1.30 2.43
C ASP A 131 -21.90 -1.23 1.69
N ASP A 132 -20.97 -2.14 1.96
CA ASP A 132 -19.66 -2.18 1.29
C ASP A 132 -19.80 -2.37 -0.22
N ILE A 133 -20.66 -3.30 -0.64
CA ILE A 133 -20.96 -3.55 -2.06
C ILE A 133 -21.58 -2.29 -2.70
N ARG A 134 -22.60 -1.68 -2.06
CA ARG A 134 -23.27 -0.48 -2.57
C ARG A 134 -22.27 0.68 -2.71
N ARG A 135 -21.52 0.99 -1.66
CA ARG A 135 -20.53 2.08 -1.63
C ARG A 135 -19.42 1.88 -2.65
N CYS A 136 -18.95 0.65 -2.85
CA CYS A 136 -17.97 0.35 -3.89
C CYS A 136 -18.49 0.66 -5.30
N ARG A 137 -19.76 0.32 -5.59
CA ARG A 137 -20.42 0.66 -6.86
C ARG A 137 -20.56 2.17 -7.03
N THR A 138 -21.08 2.86 -6.02
CA THR A 138 -21.23 4.33 -6.02
C THR A 138 -19.90 5.05 -6.27
N ALA A 139 -18.83 4.65 -5.59
CA ALA A 139 -17.50 5.24 -5.78
C ALA A 139 -16.95 4.98 -7.19
N ARG A 140 -17.20 3.79 -7.76
CA ARG A 140 -16.79 3.46 -9.13
C ARG A 140 -17.48 4.38 -10.12
N GLU A 141 -18.79 4.50 -10.05
CA GLU A 141 -19.60 5.36 -10.92
C GLU A 141 -19.14 6.83 -10.83
N ALA A 142 -18.93 7.31 -9.60
CA ALA A 142 -18.47 8.67 -9.34
C ALA A 142 -17.11 8.97 -9.97
N MET A 143 -16.15 8.03 -9.90
CA MET A 143 -14.83 8.20 -10.52
C MET A 143 -14.87 8.13 -12.05
N THR A 144 -15.79 7.36 -12.63
CA THR A 144 -15.93 7.25 -14.10
C THR A 144 -16.64 8.43 -14.73
N ALA A 145 -17.60 9.06 -14.03
CA ALA A 145 -18.43 10.14 -14.57
C ALA A 145 -17.68 11.47 -14.79
N VAL A 146 -16.49 11.65 -14.22
CA VAL A 146 -15.72 12.92 -14.27
C VAL A 146 -14.65 12.92 -15.38
N SER A 147 -14.50 11.83 -16.14
CA SER A 147 -13.58 11.77 -17.28
C SER A 147 -14.29 12.03 -18.61
N PRO A 148 -14.25 13.24 -19.20
CA PRO A 148 -14.41 13.38 -20.64
C PRO A 148 -13.13 12.82 -21.28
N CYS A 149 -13.22 11.63 -21.88
CA CYS A 149 -12.12 11.08 -22.66
C CYS A 149 -11.95 11.93 -23.94
N PRO A 150 -10.79 12.57 -24.20
CA PRO A 150 -10.49 13.07 -25.54
C PRO A 150 -10.26 11.86 -26.47
N PRO A 151 -10.55 11.96 -27.78
CA PRO A 151 -10.30 10.87 -28.71
C PRO A 151 -8.80 10.54 -28.77
N ARG A 152 -8.51 9.23 -28.75
CA ARG A 152 -7.19 8.60 -28.79
C ARG A 152 -6.25 9.25 -29.82
N THR A 153 -5.13 9.79 -29.38
CA THR A 153 -3.88 9.68 -30.15
C THR A 153 -3.18 8.38 -29.73
N ALA A 154 -2.90 7.52 -30.70
CA ALA A 154 -2.23 6.24 -30.48
C ALA A 154 -0.78 6.50 -30.05
N GLY A 155 -0.46 6.27 -28.76
CA GLY A 155 0.91 6.34 -28.28
C GLY A 155 1.09 6.80 -26.83
N SER A 156 0.49 6.09 -25.86
CA SER A 156 0.94 5.96 -24.46
C SER A 156 -0.21 5.38 -23.63
N GLY A 157 -0.21 4.06 -23.47
CA GLY A 157 -1.28 3.32 -22.81
C GLY A 157 -1.22 3.43 -21.28
N THR A 158 -1.81 4.47 -20.70
CA THR A 158 -2.24 4.41 -19.29
C THR A 158 -3.57 5.13 -19.12
N SER A 159 -4.67 4.45 -19.44
CA SER A 159 -6.00 4.92 -19.06
C SER A 159 -6.12 4.93 -17.54
N ALA A 160 -6.41 6.08 -16.94
CA ALA A 160 -6.64 6.29 -15.52
C ALA A 160 -7.97 5.66 -15.05
N ARG A 161 -8.15 4.36 -15.27
CA ARG A 161 -9.22 3.57 -14.64
C ARG A 161 -8.68 3.09 -13.29
N GLY A 162 -9.30 3.54 -12.19
CA GLY A 162 -8.78 3.39 -10.83
C GLY A 162 -8.32 1.97 -10.49
N ARG A 163 -7.09 1.85 -9.99
CA ARG A 163 -6.51 0.60 -9.48
C ARG A 163 -6.81 0.47 -7.98
N ARG A 164 -6.85 -0.76 -7.46
CA ARG A 164 -7.19 -1.07 -6.07
C ARG A 164 -6.19 -2.01 -5.44
N LYS A 165 -6.01 -1.86 -4.12
CA LYS A 165 -5.23 -2.78 -3.30
C LYS A 165 -6.19 -3.70 -2.54
N LEU A 166 -6.00 -5.00 -2.64
CA LEU A 166 -6.65 -6.02 -1.83
C LEU A 166 -5.81 -6.24 -0.57
N SER A 167 -6.27 -5.73 0.58
CA SER A 167 -5.51 -5.81 1.84
C SER A 167 -6.40 -5.72 3.07
N GLY A 168 -6.00 -6.36 4.17
CA GLY A 168 -6.62 -6.19 5.49
C GLY A 168 -7.94 -6.93 5.72
N MET A 169 -8.38 -7.78 4.78
CA MET A 169 -9.68 -8.47 4.89
C MET A 169 -9.76 -9.41 6.10
N VAL A 170 -8.65 -10.08 6.44
CA VAL A 170 -8.60 -11.03 7.57
C VAL A 170 -8.77 -10.32 8.92
N THR A 171 -8.29 -9.08 9.04
CA THR A 171 -8.39 -8.28 10.27
C THR A 171 -9.81 -7.74 10.50
N GLU A 172 -10.65 -7.72 9.47
CA GLU A 172 -12.06 -7.31 9.58
C GLU A 172 -13.00 -8.52 9.80
N ALA A 173 -12.49 -9.75 9.70
CA ALA A 173 -13.22 -10.97 9.99
C ALA A 173 -13.15 -11.35 11.48
N ASP A 174 -13.76 -12.47 11.88
CA ASP A 174 -13.58 -13.01 13.23
C ASP A 174 -12.10 -13.38 13.47
N HIS A 175 -11.43 -12.63 14.35
CA HIS A 175 -9.98 -12.78 14.60
C HIS A 175 -9.59 -14.19 15.07
N ALA A 176 -10.53 -14.93 15.66
CA ALA A 176 -10.27 -16.26 16.21
C ALA A 176 -10.67 -17.40 15.26
N GLN A 177 -11.69 -17.22 14.42
CA GLN A 177 -12.34 -18.32 13.69
C GLN A 177 -12.52 -18.08 12.18
N TRP A 178 -11.97 -16.99 11.63
CA TRP A 178 -12.11 -16.72 10.20
C TRP A 178 -11.59 -17.85 9.30
N THR A 179 -12.24 -17.98 8.15
CA THR A 179 -11.86 -18.85 7.04
C THR A 179 -11.71 -18.04 5.76
N VAL A 180 -11.07 -18.62 4.74
CA VAL A 180 -10.95 -17.97 3.42
C VAL A 180 -12.32 -17.70 2.80
N ASP A 181 -13.32 -18.53 3.09
CA ASP A 181 -14.65 -18.38 2.51
C ASP A 181 -15.42 -17.19 3.12
N ASP A 182 -15.10 -16.77 4.34
CA ASP A 182 -15.69 -15.57 4.96
C ASP A 182 -15.26 -14.28 4.25
N VAL A 183 -14.05 -14.26 3.69
CA VAL A 183 -13.50 -13.11 2.95
C VAL A 183 -13.65 -13.22 1.43
N ARG A 184 -14.07 -14.40 0.93
CA ARG A 184 -14.25 -14.67 -0.51
C ARG A 184 -15.25 -13.75 -1.21
N PRO A 185 -16.45 -13.46 -0.66
CA PRO A 185 -17.41 -12.58 -1.32
C PRO A 185 -16.84 -11.19 -1.64
N TYR A 186 -15.98 -10.66 -0.77
CA TYR A 186 -15.32 -9.37 -0.97
C TYR A 186 -14.29 -9.45 -2.09
N ALA A 187 -13.44 -10.48 -2.08
CA ALA A 187 -12.43 -10.70 -3.11
C ALA A 187 -13.07 -10.90 -4.49
N ASP A 188 -14.12 -11.74 -4.58
CA ASP A 188 -14.84 -12.00 -5.82
C ASP A 188 -15.53 -10.73 -6.35
N THR A 189 -16.14 -9.94 -5.46
CA THR A 189 -16.77 -8.66 -5.83
C THR A 189 -15.76 -7.70 -6.44
N VAL A 190 -14.58 -7.55 -5.84
CA VAL A 190 -13.56 -6.63 -6.38
C VAL A 190 -12.88 -7.20 -7.62
N LEU A 191 -12.65 -8.51 -7.70
CA LEU A 191 -12.14 -9.17 -8.90
C LEU A 191 -13.10 -8.98 -10.07
N HIS A 192 -14.40 -9.18 -9.85
CA HIS A 192 -15.42 -8.96 -10.87
C HIS A 192 -15.52 -7.48 -11.29
N ALA A 193 -15.52 -6.55 -10.33
CA ALA A 193 -15.70 -5.12 -10.62
C ALA A 193 -14.46 -4.45 -11.24
N PHE A 194 -13.26 -4.92 -10.89
CA PHE A 194 -12.01 -4.27 -11.28
C PHE A 194 -11.15 -5.12 -12.21
N GLY A 195 -11.28 -6.43 -12.27
CA GLY A 195 -10.38 -7.28 -13.06
C GLY A 195 -8.94 -7.35 -12.50
N PRO A 196 -8.21 -8.42 -12.80
CA PRO A 196 -6.88 -8.68 -12.26
C PRO A 196 -5.84 -7.60 -12.62
N GLU A 197 -5.94 -7.00 -13.80
CA GLU A 197 -5.02 -5.99 -14.31
C GLU A 197 -5.11 -4.61 -13.59
N ARG A 198 -6.09 -4.47 -12.68
CA ARG A 198 -6.33 -3.29 -11.84
C ARG A 198 -6.33 -3.60 -10.35
N LEU A 199 -6.16 -4.85 -9.95
CA LEU A 199 -6.00 -5.24 -8.55
C LEU A 199 -4.54 -5.51 -8.23
N MET A 200 -4.10 -5.12 -7.03
CA MET A 200 -2.83 -5.56 -6.48
C MET A 200 -3.04 -6.16 -5.09
N PHE A 201 -2.33 -7.23 -4.77
CA PHE A 201 -2.24 -7.72 -3.40
C PHE A 201 -1.48 -6.70 -2.52
N GLY A 202 -1.86 -6.61 -1.25
CA GLY A 202 -0.87 -6.33 -0.24
C GLY A 202 -1.36 -6.58 1.18
N SER A 203 -0.42 -6.58 2.11
CA SER A 203 -0.70 -6.81 3.53
C SER A 203 -0.87 -5.49 4.29
N ASP A 204 -1.56 -5.58 5.41
CA ASP A 204 -1.71 -4.59 6.49
C ASP A 204 -0.86 -4.94 7.73
N ARG A 205 0.11 -5.85 7.62
CA ARG A 205 1.10 -6.12 8.67
C ARG A 205 1.71 -4.80 9.21
N PRO A 206 1.87 -4.62 10.54
CA PRO A 206 1.68 -5.60 11.62
C PRO A 206 0.24 -5.75 12.12
N VAL A 207 -0.74 -4.99 11.62
CA VAL A 207 -2.13 -5.04 12.10
C VAL A 207 -2.75 -6.42 11.89
N SER A 208 -2.42 -7.07 10.77
CA SER A 208 -2.86 -8.44 10.48
C SER A 208 -2.56 -9.42 11.61
N LEU A 209 -1.52 -9.19 12.43
CA LEU A 209 -1.14 -10.08 13.53
C LEU A 209 -2.22 -10.21 14.63
N LEU A 210 -3.24 -9.34 14.62
CA LEU A 210 -4.42 -9.51 15.46
C LEU A 210 -5.24 -10.76 15.09
N ALA A 211 -5.20 -11.18 13.82
CA ALA A 211 -6.01 -12.27 13.29
C ALA A 211 -5.20 -13.38 12.58
N ALA A 212 -4.05 -13.05 11.97
CA ALA A 212 -3.22 -14.01 11.23
C ALA A 212 -1.76 -13.56 11.01
N PRO A 213 -0.79 -14.50 10.97
CA PRO A 213 0.57 -14.22 10.53
C PRO A 213 0.61 -13.88 9.02
N TYR A 214 1.66 -13.18 8.60
CA TYR A 214 1.81 -12.74 7.19
C TYR A 214 1.69 -13.88 6.18
N GLY A 215 2.29 -15.05 6.46
CA GLY A 215 2.19 -16.22 5.59
C GLY A 215 0.74 -16.65 5.34
N ALA A 216 -0.06 -16.77 6.40
CA ALA A 216 -1.48 -17.13 6.28
C ALA A 216 -2.29 -16.08 5.50
N VAL A 217 -1.98 -14.79 5.63
CA VAL A 217 -2.62 -13.73 4.83
C VAL A 217 -2.26 -13.86 3.34
N LEU A 218 -1.01 -14.20 3.02
CA LEU A 218 -0.56 -14.44 1.66
C LEU A 218 -1.24 -15.70 1.08
N ASP A 219 -1.27 -16.79 1.83
CA ASP A 219 -1.92 -18.05 1.41
C ASP A 219 -3.41 -17.85 1.15
N ALA A 220 -4.10 -17.10 2.02
CA ALA A 220 -5.49 -16.73 1.80
C ALA A 220 -5.66 -15.93 0.50
N ALA A 221 -4.81 -14.94 0.24
CA ALA A 221 -4.88 -14.16 -1.00
C ALA A 221 -4.66 -15.03 -2.26
N VAL A 222 -3.74 -16.01 -2.21
CA VAL A 222 -3.54 -16.99 -3.28
C VAL A 222 -4.79 -17.86 -3.47
N LEU A 223 -5.39 -18.35 -2.38
CA LEU A 223 -6.62 -19.15 -2.46
C LEU A 223 -7.84 -18.37 -2.96
N LEU A 224 -7.91 -17.07 -2.68
CA LEU A 224 -8.95 -16.18 -3.18
C LEU A 224 -8.83 -15.89 -4.67
N THR A 225 -7.63 -16.00 -5.22
CA THR A 225 -7.33 -15.68 -6.63
C THR A 225 -7.05 -16.94 -7.47
N ARG A 226 -7.18 -18.14 -6.89
CA ARG A 226 -6.89 -19.43 -7.54
C ARG A 226 -7.67 -19.73 -8.82
N SER A 227 -8.80 -19.05 -9.03
CA SER A 227 -9.64 -19.19 -10.23
C SER A 227 -9.09 -18.41 -11.43
N LEU A 228 -8.11 -17.52 -11.22
CA LEU A 228 -7.44 -16.78 -12.28
C LEU A 228 -6.43 -17.67 -13.01
N ASP A 229 -6.22 -17.42 -14.30
CA ASP A 229 -5.08 -17.97 -15.03
C ASP A 229 -3.75 -17.38 -14.53
N ALA A 230 -2.63 -17.97 -14.97
CA ALA A 230 -1.30 -17.59 -14.51
C ALA A 230 -0.95 -16.12 -14.78
N ASP A 231 -1.38 -15.57 -15.91
CA ASP A 231 -1.09 -14.18 -16.29
C ASP A 231 -1.90 -13.22 -15.42
N ALA A 232 -3.20 -13.47 -15.26
CA ALA A 232 -4.08 -12.72 -14.37
C ALA A 232 -3.62 -12.79 -12.90
N HIS A 233 -3.14 -13.94 -12.45
CA HIS A 233 -2.58 -14.09 -11.11
C HIS A 233 -1.29 -13.26 -10.96
N ALA A 234 -0.37 -13.31 -11.94
CA ALA A 234 0.84 -12.49 -11.94
C ALA A 234 0.53 -10.98 -11.94
N GLU A 235 -0.58 -10.57 -12.57
CA GLU A 235 -1.05 -9.20 -12.53
C GLU A 235 -1.44 -8.73 -11.12
N VAL A 236 -2.16 -9.57 -10.36
CA VAL A 236 -2.57 -9.26 -8.98
C VAL A 236 -1.37 -9.19 -8.03
N PHE A 237 -0.39 -10.09 -8.17
CA PHE A 237 0.72 -10.16 -7.21
C PHE A 237 1.93 -9.30 -7.57
N ALA A 238 2.07 -8.85 -8.82
CA ALA A 238 3.22 -8.04 -9.24
C ALA A 238 2.89 -6.99 -10.31
N GLY A 239 2.22 -7.38 -11.40
CA GLY A 239 2.09 -6.56 -12.60
C GLY A 239 1.39 -5.22 -12.35
N THR A 240 0.27 -5.22 -11.64
CA THR A 240 -0.45 -4.01 -11.27
C THR A 240 0.38 -3.10 -10.36
N ALA A 241 1.08 -3.65 -9.37
CA ALA A 241 1.94 -2.88 -8.47
C ALA A 241 3.11 -2.24 -9.23
N ARG A 242 3.77 -2.99 -10.12
CA ARG A 242 4.87 -2.46 -10.95
C ARG A 242 4.44 -1.26 -11.79
N ARG A 243 3.27 -1.34 -12.44
CA ARG A 243 2.73 -0.22 -13.22
C ARG A 243 2.33 0.97 -12.36
N VAL A 244 1.79 0.73 -11.16
CA VAL A 244 1.41 1.82 -10.24
C VAL A 244 2.61 2.57 -9.71
N TYR A 245 3.65 1.83 -9.33
CA TYR A 245 4.83 2.40 -8.68
C TYR A 245 5.98 2.70 -9.66
N GLY A 246 5.79 2.49 -10.96
CA GLY A 246 6.82 2.72 -11.98
C GLY A 246 8.05 1.83 -11.81
N LEU A 247 7.87 0.60 -11.32
CA LEU A 247 8.97 -0.33 -11.08
C LEU A 247 9.37 -1.03 -12.39
N PRO A 248 10.67 -1.27 -12.64
CA PRO A 248 11.13 -1.98 -13.83
C PRO A 248 10.57 -3.40 -13.90
N GLY A 249 10.31 -3.88 -15.12
CA GLY A 249 10.02 -5.28 -15.38
C GLY A 249 11.25 -6.13 -15.06
N GLY A 250 11.06 -7.22 -14.32
CA GLY A 250 12.09 -8.22 -14.09
C GLY A 250 12.23 -9.15 -15.28
#